data_AF-A0A2D9J8X5-F1
#
_entry.id   AF-A0A2D9J8X5-F1
#
_cell.length_a   1.000
_cell.length_b   1.000
_cell.length_c   1.000
_cell.angle_alpha   90.00
_cell.angle_beta   90.00
_cell.angle_gamma   90.00
#
_symmetry.space_group_name_H-M   'P 1'
#
loop_
_entity.id
_entity.type
_entity.pdbx_description
1 polymer ?
#
loop_
_entity_poly.entity_id
_entity_poly.type
_entity_poly.pdbx_seq_one_letter_code
_entity_poly.pdbx_strand_id
1 'polypeptide(L)'
;MTKKPTNKTNRPLFSSGPCAKFPNWQINKIETSILGRSHRAKKPKDFINYSVELTSELLEIPKDYKVAIVPASDTGAFEMAMWNFLGYIPIDVFAWESFGKGWVTDIIKQLG
;
A
#
# COMPACT_ATOMS: atom_id res chain seq x y z
N MET A 1 -13.66 5.21 36.17
CA MET A 1 -14.01 5.88 34.90
C MET A 1 -12.93 6.90 34.58
N THR A 2 -12.31 6.82 33.40
CA THR A 2 -11.33 7.80 32.93
C THR A 2 -12.01 9.15 32.71
N LYS A 3 -11.45 10.24 33.24
CA LYS A 3 -11.99 11.60 33.04
C LYS A 3 -11.94 11.95 31.55
N LYS A 4 -13.08 12.38 31.00
CA LYS A 4 -13.16 12.80 29.60
C LYS A 4 -12.26 14.03 29.37
N PRO A 5 -11.47 14.09 28.29
CA PRO A 5 -10.65 15.26 27.98
C PRO A 5 -11.55 16.49 27.77
N THR A 6 -11.20 17.60 28.40
CA THR A 6 -11.81 18.92 28.13
C THR A 6 -11.28 19.51 26.83
N ASN A 7 -9.99 19.31 26.55
CA ASN A 7 -9.36 19.67 25.28
C ASN A 7 -9.60 18.56 24.24
N LYS A 8 -10.40 18.87 23.22
CA LYS A 8 -10.66 17.95 22.10
C LYS A 8 -9.61 18.14 21.00
N THR A 9 -9.32 17.07 20.27
CA THR A 9 -8.55 17.18 19.03
C THR A 9 -9.33 17.96 17.98
N ASN A 10 -8.63 18.75 17.16
CA ASN A 10 -9.20 19.41 15.99
C ASN A 10 -9.62 18.41 14.89
N ARG A 11 -9.15 17.16 14.97
CA ARG A 11 -9.43 16.12 13.98
C ARG A 11 -9.65 14.75 14.62
N PRO A 12 -10.89 14.40 15.00
CA PRO A 12 -11.21 13.14 15.66
C PRO A 12 -11.39 11.96 14.69
N LEU A 13 -10.51 11.84 13.69
CA LEU A 13 -10.56 10.79 12.67
C LEU A 13 -9.48 9.73 12.96
N PHE A 14 -9.79 8.77 13.84
CA PHE A 14 -8.84 7.81 14.42
C PHE A 14 -8.79 6.44 13.72
N SER A 15 -9.29 6.35 12.49
CA SER A 15 -9.19 5.13 11.70
C SER A 15 -7.73 4.82 11.34
N SER A 16 -7.38 3.53 11.30
CA SER A 16 -6.08 3.02 10.84
C SER A 16 -6.07 2.69 9.33
N GLY A 17 -7.18 2.90 8.63
CA GLY A 17 -7.28 2.70 7.18
C GLY A 17 -8.73 2.67 6.68
N PRO A 18 -9.14 3.57 5.77
CA PRO A 18 -8.44 4.79 5.34
C PRO A 18 -8.21 5.77 6.51
N CYS A 19 -7.09 6.49 6.48
CA CYS A 19 -6.68 7.44 7.54
C CYS A 19 -6.94 8.91 7.16
N ALA A 20 -6.85 9.78 8.15
CA ALA A 20 -6.83 11.23 7.94
C ALA A 20 -5.66 11.67 7.05
N LYS A 21 -5.93 12.33 5.93
CA LYS A 21 -4.92 13.04 5.12
C LYS A 21 -4.24 14.17 5.92
N PHE A 22 -3.10 14.68 5.47
CA PHE A 22 -2.43 15.81 6.15
C PHE A 22 -3.32 17.08 6.23
N PRO A 23 -3.08 17.99 7.20
CA PRO A 23 -3.85 19.23 7.34
C PRO A 23 -3.84 20.08 6.06
N ASN A 24 -4.96 20.70 5.70
CA ASN A 24 -5.09 21.51 4.46
C ASN A 24 -4.81 20.73 3.16
N TRP A 25 -5.04 19.41 3.17
CA TRP A 25 -5.09 18.63 1.93
C TRP A 25 -6.22 19.14 1.03
N GLN A 26 -5.93 19.30 -0.26
CA GLN A 26 -6.89 19.73 -1.28
C GLN A 26 -6.71 18.89 -2.54
N ILE A 27 -7.80 18.57 -3.25
CA ILE A 27 -7.78 17.72 -4.45
C ILE A 27 -7.01 18.37 -5.62
N ASN A 28 -7.01 19.70 -5.70
CA ASN A 28 -6.28 20.48 -6.70
C ASN A 28 -4.74 20.36 -6.58
N LYS A 29 -4.23 19.77 -5.50
CA LYS A 29 -2.80 19.44 -5.34
C LYS A 29 -2.38 18.19 -6.11
N ILE A 30 -3.33 17.50 -6.75
CA ILE A 30 -3.10 16.32 -7.57
C ILE A 30 -3.48 16.68 -9.01
N GLU A 31 -2.73 16.16 -9.97
CA GLU A 31 -3.07 16.25 -11.39
C GLU A 31 -4.37 15.47 -11.66
N THR A 32 -5.51 16.17 -11.77
CA THR A 32 -6.82 15.55 -12.00
C THR A 32 -7.22 15.53 -13.47
N SER A 33 -6.49 16.19 -14.38
CA SER A 33 -6.80 16.18 -15.82
C SER A 33 -6.55 14.82 -16.48
N ILE A 34 -5.81 13.93 -15.80
CA ILE A 34 -5.56 12.55 -16.23
C ILE A 34 -6.72 11.59 -15.92
N LEU A 35 -7.69 12.00 -15.09
CA LEU A 35 -8.83 11.14 -14.73
C LEU A 35 -9.68 10.83 -15.97
N GLY A 36 -10.17 9.58 -16.06
CA GLY A 36 -10.96 9.10 -17.20
C GLY A 36 -10.17 8.92 -18.51
N ARG A 37 -8.85 9.13 -18.50
CA ARG A 37 -7.98 8.90 -19.65
C ARG A 37 -7.40 7.49 -19.64
N SER A 38 -7.00 7.02 -20.82
CA SER A 38 -6.25 5.76 -20.93
C SER A 38 -4.94 5.86 -20.16
N HIS A 39 -4.64 4.88 -19.30
CA HIS A 39 -3.36 4.78 -18.58
C HIS A 39 -2.16 4.64 -19.52
N ARG A 40 -2.38 4.29 -20.80
CA ARG A 40 -1.33 4.23 -21.83
C ARG A 40 -1.05 5.58 -22.50
N ALA A 41 -1.88 6.59 -22.30
CA ALA A 41 -1.63 7.92 -22.82
C ALA A 41 -0.41 8.55 -22.11
N LYS A 42 0.30 9.44 -22.81
CA LYS A 42 1.55 10.03 -22.34
C LYS A 42 1.44 10.59 -20.91
N LYS A 43 0.51 11.52 -20.66
CA LYS A 43 0.35 12.18 -19.35
C LYS A 43 0.06 11.20 -18.19
N PRO A 44 -0.96 10.30 -18.26
CA PRO A 44 -1.16 9.29 -17.22
C PRO A 44 0.03 8.36 -17.01
N LYS A 45 0.70 7.92 -18.09
CA LYS A 45 1.90 7.08 -18.00
C LYS A 45 3.04 7.80 -17.27
N ASP A 46 3.29 9.06 -17.62
CA ASP A 46 4.30 9.90 -16.97
C ASP A 46 3.98 10.09 -15.47
N PHE A 47 2.71 10.25 -15.11
CA PHE A 47 2.28 10.35 -13.70
C PHE A 47 2.47 9.06 -12.89
N ILE A 48 2.20 7.91 -13.51
CA ILE A 48 2.48 6.59 -12.90
C ILE A 48 3.98 6.42 -12.69
N ASN A 49 4.80 6.72 -13.72
CA ASN A 49 6.26 6.65 -13.61
C ASN A 49 6.80 7.57 -12.51
N TYR A 50 6.33 8.82 -12.46
CA TYR A 50 6.69 9.75 -11.39
C TYR A 50 6.38 9.19 -10.00
N SER A 51 5.22 8.55 -9.82
CA SER A 51 4.85 7.94 -8.54
C SER A 51 5.79 6.79 -8.16
N VAL A 52 6.19 5.97 -9.13
CA VAL A 52 7.13 4.85 -8.96
C VAL A 52 8.52 5.37 -8.58
N GLU A 53 9.02 6.37 -9.32
CA GLU A 53 10.33 6.99 -9.11
C GLU A 53 10.42 7.68 -7.76
N LEU A 54 9.41 8.51 -7.42
CA LEU A 54 9.35 9.19 -6.13
C LEU A 54 9.28 8.21 -4.95
N THR A 55 8.56 7.10 -5.09
CA THR A 55 8.52 6.05 -4.06
C THR A 55 9.88 5.39 -3.90
N SER A 56 10.57 5.10 -5.01
CA SER A 56 11.92 4.53 -5.00
C SER A 56 12.93 5.47 -4.33
N GLU A 57 12.84 6.77 -4.60
CA GLU A 57 13.69 7.80 -3.99
C GLU A 57 13.42 7.95 -2.49
N LEU A 58 12.14 8.12 -2.12
CA LEU A 58 11.73 8.37 -0.74
C LEU A 58 12.07 7.21 0.22
N LEU A 59 11.99 5.97 -0.29
CA LEU A 59 12.32 4.77 0.48
C LEU A 59 13.78 4.33 0.30
N GLU A 60 14.59 5.09 -0.44
CA GLU A 60 16.00 4.80 -0.70
C GLU A 60 16.23 3.38 -1.25
N ILE A 61 15.35 2.94 -2.16
CA ILE A 61 15.38 1.59 -2.72
C ILE A 61 16.68 1.38 -3.51
N PRO A 62 17.38 0.23 -3.34
CA PRO A 62 18.60 -0.07 -4.09
C PRO A 62 18.40 -0.06 -5.61
N LYS A 63 19.44 0.32 -6.36
CA LYS A 63 19.37 0.53 -7.83
C LYS A 63 18.99 -0.72 -8.64
N ASP A 64 19.29 -1.89 -8.10
CA ASP A 64 18.99 -3.21 -8.67
C ASP A 64 17.57 -3.70 -8.34
N TYR A 65 16.81 -2.98 -7.51
CA TYR A 65 15.43 -3.28 -7.17
C TYR A 65 14.46 -2.46 -8.01
N LYS A 66 13.20 -2.90 -8.06
CA LYS A 66 12.12 -2.25 -8.81
C LYS A 66 10.92 -2.01 -7.91
N VAL A 67 10.27 -0.87 -8.12
CA VAL A 67 8.97 -0.53 -7.51
C VAL A 67 7.88 -0.78 -8.55
N ALA A 68 6.79 -1.43 -8.13
CA ALA A 68 5.63 -1.70 -8.95
C ALA A 68 4.36 -1.22 -8.26
N ILE A 69 3.43 -0.66 -9.04
CA ILE A 69 2.07 -0.36 -8.59
C ILE A 69 1.17 -1.48 -9.08
N VAL A 70 0.52 -2.17 -8.14
CA VAL A 70 -0.36 -3.31 -8.42
C VAL A 70 -1.76 -3.08 -7.86
N PRO A 71 -2.80 -3.66 -8.47
CA PRO A 71 -4.16 -3.55 -7.94
C PRO A 71 -4.33 -4.41 -6.67
N ALA A 72 -5.51 -4.30 -6.06
CA ALA A 72 -5.96 -5.13 -4.94
C ALA A 72 -5.24 -4.93 -3.58
N SER A 73 -4.70 -3.72 -3.34
CA SER A 73 -4.14 -3.32 -2.02
C SER A 73 -2.95 -4.20 -1.60
N ASP A 74 -2.53 -4.04 -0.34
CA ASP A 74 -1.51 -4.87 0.30
C ASP A 74 -1.83 -6.36 0.17
N THR A 75 -3.10 -6.75 0.26
CA THR A 75 -3.55 -8.14 0.05
C THR A 75 -3.13 -8.69 -1.31
N GLY A 76 -3.48 -8.00 -2.40
CA GLY A 76 -3.11 -8.44 -3.74
C GLY A 76 -1.61 -8.39 -4.00
N ALA A 77 -0.92 -7.40 -3.43
CA ALA A 77 0.54 -7.31 -3.54
C ALA A 77 1.25 -8.47 -2.84
N PHE A 78 0.81 -8.82 -1.62
CA PHE A 78 1.38 -9.92 -0.84
C PHE A 78 1.06 -11.28 -1.47
N GLU A 79 -0.18 -11.46 -1.92
CA GLU A 79 -0.60 -12.65 -2.67
C GLU A 79 0.25 -12.86 -3.91
N MET A 80 0.41 -11.82 -4.75
CA MET A 80 1.27 -11.86 -5.94
C MET A 80 2.70 -12.24 -5.59
N ALA A 81 3.26 -11.72 -4.49
CA ALA A 81 4.60 -12.09 -4.04
C ALA A 81 4.68 -13.57 -3.63
N MET A 82 3.71 -14.06 -2.86
CA MET A 82 3.65 -15.46 -2.43
C MET A 82 3.60 -16.43 -3.63
N TRP A 83 2.78 -16.14 -4.65
CA TRP A 83 2.75 -16.93 -5.90
C TRP A 83 4.09 -17.03 -6.63
N ASN A 84 5.01 -16.10 -6.42
CA ASN A 84 6.32 -16.10 -7.07
C ASN A 84 7.44 -16.67 -6.19
N PHE A 85 7.30 -16.60 -4.86
CA PHE A 85 8.38 -16.96 -3.93
C PHE A 85 8.23 -18.37 -3.33
N LEU A 86 7.02 -18.91 -3.26
CA LEU A 86 6.76 -20.23 -2.69
C LEU A 86 7.10 -21.36 -3.67
N GLY A 87 7.45 -22.53 -3.13
CA GLY A 87 7.56 -23.79 -3.87
C GLY A 87 8.97 -24.22 -4.30
N TYR A 88 9.94 -23.30 -4.42
CA TYR A 88 11.30 -23.69 -4.83
C TYR A 88 12.16 -24.24 -3.68
N ILE A 89 12.01 -23.68 -2.47
CA ILE A 89 12.71 -24.12 -1.25
C ILE A 89 11.74 -24.15 -0.06
N PRO A 90 12.01 -24.96 0.98
CA PRO A 90 11.31 -24.85 2.25
C PRO A 90 11.48 -23.45 2.85
N ILE A 91 10.43 -22.97 3.52
CA ILE A 91 10.44 -21.68 4.19
C ILE A 91 9.85 -21.81 5.60
N ASP A 92 10.24 -20.88 6.48
CA ASP A 92 9.60 -20.66 7.76
C ASP A 92 8.75 -19.39 7.70
N VAL A 93 7.52 -19.45 8.24
CA VAL A 93 6.60 -18.32 8.27
C VAL A 93 6.22 -18.03 9.71
N PHE A 94 6.38 -16.76 10.12
CA PHE A 94 6.06 -16.32 11.48
C PHE A 94 4.93 -15.28 11.45
N ALA A 95 3.92 -15.45 12.31
CA ALA A 95 2.76 -14.56 12.38
C ALA A 95 2.31 -14.31 13.83
N TRP A 96 2.19 -13.04 14.21
CA TRP A 96 1.75 -12.61 15.55
C TRP A 96 0.49 -11.75 15.54
N GLU A 97 0.03 -11.32 14.36
CA GLU A 97 -1.13 -10.46 14.17
C GLU A 97 -2.10 -11.04 13.13
N SER A 98 -3.25 -10.39 12.94
CA SER A 98 -4.36 -10.93 12.14
C SER A 98 -4.06 -11.10 10.65
N PHE A 99 -3.34 -10.18 10.02
CA PHE A 99 -2.97 -10.23 8.61
C PHE A 99 -2.01 -11.38 8.33
N GLY A 100 -0.92 -11.49 9.10
CA GLY A 100 0.05 -12.57 8.99
C GLY A 100 -0.56 -13.94 9.23
N LYS A 101 -1.53 -14.06 10.15
CA LYS A 101 -2.31 -15.30 10.32
C LYS A 101 -3.15 -15.63 9.08
N GLY A 102 -3.67 -14.60 8.40
CA GLY A 102 -4.30 -14.72 7.09
C GLY A 102 -3.33 -15.31 6.07
N TRP A 103 -2.15 -14.69 5.91
CA TRP A 103 -1.13 -15.16 4.96
C TRP A 103 -0.66 -16.58 5.25
N VAL A 104 -0.42 -16.95 6.52
CA VAL A 104 -0.10 -18.35 6.89
C VAL A 104 -1.21 -19.32 6.45
N THR A 105 -2.47 -18.91 6.59
CA THR A 105 -3.62 -19.72 6.17
C THR A 105 -3.64 -19.88 4.65
N ASP A 106 -3.39 -18.80 3.90
CA ASP A 106 -3.37 -18.82 2.44
C ASP A 106 -2.23 -19.70 1.92
N ILE A 107 -1.02 -19.57 2.49
CA ILE A 107 0.13 -20.43 2.18
C ILE A 107 -0.24 -21.91 2.33
N ILE A 108 -0.74 -22.31 3.51
CA ILE A 108 -0.98 -23.72 3.85
C ILE A 108 -2.19 -24.30 3.10
N LYS A 109 -3.26 -23.51 2.92
CA LYS A 109 -4.56 -24.03 2.45
C LYS A 109 -4.87 -23.72 0.99
N GLN A 110 -4.25 -22.69 0.42
CA GLN A 110 -4.56 -22.21 -0.93
C GLN A 110 -3.37 -22.32 -1.89
N LEU A 111 -2.13 -22.15 -1.43
CA LEU A 111 -0.96 -21.98 -2.31
C LEU A 111 -0.01 -23.18 -2.38
N GLY A 112 0.13 -23.99 -1.32
CA GLY A 112 0.84 -25.28 -1.36
C GLY A 112 2.35 -25.18 -1.20
#